data_AF-A0A3D1UZE0-F1
#
_entry.id   AF-A0A3D1UZE0-F1
#
_cell.length_a   1.000
_cell.length_b   1.000
_cell.length_c   1.000
_cell.angle_alpha   90.00
_cell.angle_beta   90.00
_cell.angle_gamma   90.00
#
_symmetry.space_group_name_H-M   'P 1'
#
loop_
_entity.id
_entity.type
_entity.pdbx_description
1 polymer ?
#
loop_
_entity_poly.entity_id
_entity_poly.type
_entity_poly.pdbx_seq_one_letter_code
_entity_poly.pdbx_strand_id
1 'polypeptide(L)'
;MVNSFSRNKTAEIAEARNEKGEVTDLKAYSKGETISVTGLLDAESITIEPGSKLTLGEKDYIIESVDQSETNTGYVEVTLSARTADSAQIEAYGSEA
;
A
#
# COMPACT_ATOMS: atom_id res chain seq x y z
N MET A 1 -13.58 -4.56 13.93
CA MET A 1 -12.67 -3.84 14.85
C MET A 1 -11.26 -3.88 14.28
N VAL A 2 -10.54 -2.75 14.22
CA VAL A 2 -9.13 -2.75 13.78
C VAL A 2 -8.25 -3.06 14.98
N ASN A 3 -7.45 -4.13 14.87
CA ASN A 3 -6.56 -4.60 15.92
C ASN A 3 -5.19 -3.91 15.81
N SER A 4 -4.70 -3.73 14.59
CA SER A 4 -3.43 -3.06 14.34
C SER A 4 -3.46 -2.29 13.03
N PHE A 5 -2.74 -1.17 13.01
CA PHE A 5 -2.53 -0.35 11.81
C PHE A 5 -1.07 0.07 11.78
N SER A 6 -0.37 -0.24 10.69
CA SER A 6 0.99 0.20 10.45
C SER A 6 1.10 0.90 9.11
N ARG A 7 1.97 1.92 9.05
CA ARG A 7 2.23 2.70 7.84
C ARG A 7 3.73 2.84 7.67
N ASN A 8 4.21 2.41 6.52
CA ASN A 8 5.60 2.55 6.12
C ASN A 8 5.68 3.50 4.91
N LYS A 9 6.62 4.45 4.97
CA LYS A 9 6.86 5.42 3.90
C LYS A 9 8.31 5.30 3.46
N THR A 10 8.50 5.09 2.17
CA THR A 10 9.80 4.96 1.55
C THR A 10 9.99 6.08 0.52
N ALA A 11 11.24 6.45 0.29
CA ALA A 11 11.61 7.33 -0.81
C ALA A 11 12.87 6.79 -1.46
N GLU A 12 12.86 6.67 -2.79
CA GLU A 12 14.04 6.35 -3.57
C GLU A 12 14.78 7.66 -3.86
N ILE A 13 15.99 7.78 -3.31
CA ILE A 13 16.82 8.98 -3.41
C ILE A 13 18.00 8.64 -4.32
N ALA A 14 18.24 9.45 -5.36
CA ALA A 14 19.49 9.37 -6.11
C ALA A 14 20.41 10.51 -5.67
N GLU A 15 21.68 10.16 -5.48
CA GLU A 15 22.74 11.07 -5.08
C GLU A 15 23.58 11.41 -6.31
N ALA A 16 23.75 12.70 -6.61
CA ALA A 16 24.76 13.15 -7.57
C ALA A 16 26.06 13.49 -6.82
N ARG A 17 27.20 13.00 -7.31
CA ARG A 17 28.52 13.26 -6.72
C ARG A 17 29.40 14.02 -7.71
N ASN A 18 30.23 14.92 -7.20
CA ASN A 18 31.25 15.59 -8.01
C ASN A 18 32.44 14.64 -8.30
N GLU A 19 33.39 15.08 -9.15
CA GLU A 19 34.60 14.32 -9.52
C GLU A 19 35.51 13.98 -8.32
N LYS A 20 35.27 14.58 -7.14
CA LYS A 20 35.97 14.31 -5.88
C LYS A 20 35.22 13.34 -4.96
N GLY A 21 34.05 12.84 -5.37
CA GLY A 21 33.23 11.90 -4.61
C GLY A 21 32.31 12.52 -3.55
N GLU A 22 32.22 13.85 -3.49
CA GLU A 22 31.37 14.59 -2.56
C GLU A 22 29.94 14.67 -3.10
N VAL A 23 28.94 14.44 -2.24
CA VAL A 23 27.52 14.54 -2.60
C VAL A 23 27.19 16.01 -2.85
N THR A 24 26.68 16.30 -4.04
CA THR A 24 26.34 17.66 -4.51
C THR A 24 24.83 17.87 -4.57
N ASP A 25 24.06 16.84 -4.93
CA ASP A 25 22.60 16.89 -4.97
C ASP A 25 22.00 15.60 -4.41
N LEU A 26 20.93 15.76 -3.63
CA LEU A 26 20.05 14.68 -3.16
C LEU A 26 18.65 14.96 -3.69
N LYS A 27 18.14 14.09 -4.56
CA LYS A 27 16.76 14.18 -5.07
C LYS A 27 16.02 12.88 -4.84
N ALA A 28 14.80 12.99 -4.30
CA ALA A 28 13.88 11.86 -4.20
C ALA A 28 13.11 11.73 -5.52
N TYR A 29 13.25 10.60 -6.20
CA TYR A 29 12.67 10.32 -7.52
C TYR A 29 11.36 9.52 -7.42
N SER A 30 11.23 8.70 -6.39
CA SER A 30 10.02 7.94 -6.12
C SER A 30 9.69 8.01 -4.64
N LYS A 31 8.40 8.04 -4.31
CA LYS A 31 7.88 7.94 -2.95
C LYS A 31 6.88 6.80 -2.93
N GLY A 32 7.08 5.86 -2.03
CA GLY A 32 6.16 4.77 -1.76
C GLY A 32 5.53 4.94 -0.40
N GLU A 33 4.26 4.62 -0.28
CA GLU A 33 3.62 4.43 1.02
C GLU A 33 2.87 3.10 0.99
N THR A 34 3.25 2.21 1.91
CA THR A 34 2.60 0.92 2.13
C THR A 34 1.95 0.94 3.51
N ILE A 35 0.72 0.46 3.59
CA ILE A 35 -0.03 0.27 4.82
C ILE A 35 -0.27 -1.22 5.03
N SER A 36 -0.27 -1.63 6.30
CA SER A 36 -0.73 -2.94 6.69
C SER A 36 -1.75 -2.80 7.81
N VAL A 37 -2.90 -3.44 7.63
CA VAL A 37 -4.04 -3.34 8.54
C VAL A 37 -4.45 -4.74 8.95
N THR A 38 -4.54 -4.98 10.25
CA THR A 38 -5.11 -6.21 10.80
C THR A 38 -6.38 -5.87 11.56
N GLY A 39 -7.47 -6.57 11.29
CA GLY A 39 -8.74 -6.35 11.98
C GLY A 39 -9.65 -7.56 11.96
N LEU A 40 -10.60 -7.58 12.90
CA LEU A 40 -11.68 -8.54 12.94
C LEU A 40 -12.89 -7.99 12.18
N LEU A 41 -13.36 -8.75 11.19
CA LEU A 41 -14.55 -8.49 10.39
C LEU A 41 -15.60 -9.56 10.67
N ASP A 42 -16.87 -9.21 10.50
CA ASP A 42 -17.94 -10.19 10.50
C ASP A 42 -17.88 -11.00 9.20
N ALA A 43 -17.92 -12.33 9.31
CA ALA A 43 -17.66 -13.25 8.19
C ALA A 43 -18.65 -13.08 7.02
N GLU A 44 -19.86 -12.58 7.28
CA GLU A 44 -20.90 -12.46 6.25
C GLU A 44 -20.92 -11.11 5.53
N SER A 45 -20.11 -10.14 5.98
CA SER A 45 -20.38 -8.73 5.66
C SER A 45 -19.44 -8.09 4.63
N ILE A 46 -18.22 -8.59 4.41
CA ILE A 46 -17.24 -7.91 3.54
C ILE A 46 -16.37 -8.90 2.76
N THR A 47 -16.36 -8.74 1.43
CA THR A 47 -15.38 -9.36 0.52
C THR A 47 -14.23 -8.37 0.28
N ILE A 48 -13.01 -8.68 0.74
CA ILE A 48 -11.80 -7.89 0.47
C ILE A 48 -10.89 -8.71 -0.45
N GLU A 49 -10.66 -8.20 -1.66
CA GLU A 49 -9.83 -8.86 -2.67
C GLU A 49 -8.58 -8.04 -3.02
N PRO A 50 -7.42 -8.69 -3.25
CA PRO A 50 -6.29 -8.05 -3.89
C PRO A 50 -6.68 -7.37 -5.21
N GLY A 51 -6.06 -6.23 -5.52
CA GLY A 51 -6.40 -5.37 -6.65
C GLY A 51 -7.55 -4.40 -6.39
N SER A 52 -8.30 -4.56 -5.29
CA SER A 52 -9.35 -3.63 -4.91
C SER A 52 -8.79 -2.30 -4.41
N LYS A 53 -9.55 -1.22 -4.62
CA LYS A 53 -9.23 0.11 -4.10
C LYS A 53 -9.66 0.26 -2.66
N LEU A 54 -8.71 0.62 -1.79
CA LEU A 54 -8.95 0.98 -0.40
C LEU A 54 -8.74 2.48 -0.22
N THR A 55 -9.79 3.20 0.15
CA THR A 55 -9.71 4.63 0.44
C THR A 55 -9.60 4.84 1.96
N LEU A 56 -8.48 5.42 2.42
CA LEU A 56 -8.28 5.80 3.81
C LEU A 56 -8.06 7.32 3.92
N GLY A 57 -9.05 8.02 4.46
CA GLY A 57 -9.04 9.48 4.48
C GLY A 57 -9.11 10.03 3.06
N GLU A 58 -8.12 10.85 2.67
CA GLU A 58 -8.03 11.46 1.33
C GLU A 58 -7.10 10.69 0.38
N LYS A 59 -6.62 9.52 0.77
CA LYS A 59 -5.70 8.71 -0.03
C LYS A 59 -6.34 7.40 -0.48
N ASP A 60 -6.14 7.11 -1.76
CA ASP A 60 -6.47 5.84 -2.37
C ASP A 60 -5.24 4.92 -2.37
N TYR A 61 -5.47 3.67 -2.00
CA TYR A 61 -4.48 2.60 -1.98
C TYR A 61 -5.01 1.43 -2.83
N ILE A 62 -4.11 0.66 -3.44
CA ILE A 62 -4.45 -0.62 -4.06
C ILE A 62 -4.04 -1.72 -3.08
N ILE A 63 -4.97 -2.61 -2.76
CA ILE A 63 -4.72 -3.76 -1.91
C ILE A 63 -3.83 -4.73 -2.70
N GLU A 64 -2.66 -5.07 -2.16
CA GLU A 64 -1.71 -5.99 -2.78
C GLU A 64 -1.93 -7.43 -2.33
N SER A 65 -2.31 -7.60 -1.06
CA SER A 65 -2.57 -8.91 -0.50
C SER A 65 -3.62 -8.83 0.61
N VAL A 66 -4.39 -9.90 0.73
CA VAL A 66 -5.37 -10.11 1.80
C VAL A 66 -5.15 -11.52 2.32
N ASP A 67 -4.92 -11.62 3.62
CA ASP A 67 -4.90 -12.87 4.36
C ASP A 67 -6.14 -12.88 5.26
N GLN A 68 -6.91 -13.96 5.18
CA GLN A 68 -8.13 -14.15 5.95
C GLN A 68 -8.00 -15.42 6.77
N SER A 69 -8.09 -15.28 8.09
CA SER A 69 -8.07 -16.38 9.03
C SER A 69 -9.42 -16.47 9.72
N GLU A 70 -10.18 -17.52 9.41
CA GLU A 70 -11.47 -17.77 10.06
C GLU A 70 -11.26 -18.11 11.53
N THR A 71 -11.93 -17.36 12.40
CA THR A 71 -11.98 -17.68 13.83
C THR A 71 -13.29 -18.39 14.16
N ASN A 72 -13.25 -19.36 15.08
CA ASN A 72 -14.39 -20.18 15.48
C ASN A 72 -15.55 -19.41 16.17
N THR A 73 -15.51 -18.08 16.15
CA THR A 73 -16.42 -17.18 16.85
C THR A 73 -17.37 -16.42 15.90
N GLY A 74 -17.38 -16.73 14.60
CA GLY A 74 -18.17 -16.02 13.59
C GLY A 74 -17.52 -14.74 13.07
N TYR A 75 -16.27 -14.48 13.47
CA TYR A 75 -15.46 -13.37 12.97
C TYR A 75 -14.30 -13.90 12.12
N VAL A 76 -13.83 -13.08 11.19
CA VAL A 76 -12.64 -13.35 10.38
C VAL A 76 -11.59 -12.33 10.75
N GLU A 77 -10.40 -12.81 11.13
CA GLU A 77 -9.25 -11.93 11.23
C GLU A 77 -8.69 -11.71 9.83
N VAL A 78 -8.66 -10.46 9.40
CA VAL A 78 -8.16 -10.06 8.10
C VAL A 78 -6.92 -9.22 8.27
N THR A 79 -5.84 -9.66 7.64
CA THR A 79 -4.62 -8.87 7.47
C THR A 79 -4.51 -8.49 6.01
N LEU A 80 -4.55 -7.19 5.72
CA LEU A 80 -4.37 -6.68 4.36
C LEU A 80 -3.13 -5.80 4.29
N SER A 81 -2.46 -5.86 3.15
CA SER A 81 -1.40 -4.93 2.79
C SER A 81 -1.81 -4.16 1.55
N ALA A 82 -1.67 -2.84 1.58
CA ALA A 82 -2.04 -1.99 0.46
C ALA A 82 -0.97 -0.91 0.25
N ARG A 83 -0.82 -0.43 -0.98
CA ARG A 83 0.13 0.63 -1.31
C ARG A 83 -0.53 1.77 -2.04
N THR A 84 0.02 2.96 -1.83
CA THR A 84 -0.25 4.11 -2.67
C THR A 84 0.36 3.88 -4.05
N ALA A 85 -0.40 4.23 -5.08
CA ALA A 85 0.13 4.43 -6.42
C ALA A 85 0.55 5.91 -6.53
N ASP A 86 1.60 6.33 -5.82
CA ASP A 86 2.03 7.73 -5.93
C ASP A 86 2.79 7.94 -7.25
N SER A 87 2.24 8.81 -8.12
CA SER A 87 2.79 9.30 -9.40
C SER A 87 2.86 8.34 -10.60
N ALA A 88 2.34 7.12 -10.49
CA ALA A 88 2.11 6.29 -11.68
C ALA A 88 0.66 6.49 -12.12
N GLN A 89 0.46 7.07 -13.30
CA GLN A 89 -0.82 7.03 -13.99
C GLN A 89 -1.26 5.56 -14.03
N ILE A 90 -2.31 5.20 -13.29
CA ILE A 90 -2.87 3.85 -13.32
C ILE A 90 -3.51 3.70 -14.69
N GLU A 91 -2.76 3.20 -15.67
CA GLU A 91 -3.33 2.74 -16.92
C GLU A 91 -3.84 1.32 -16.70
N ALA A 92 -5.16 1.17 -16.79
CA ALA A 92 -5.75 -0.15 -16.93
C ALA A 92 -5.15 -0.81 -18.18
N TYR A 93 -4.81 -2.09 -18.10
CA TYR A 93 -4.36 -2.88 -19.25
C TYR A 93 -5.44 -2.82 -20.35
N GLY A 94 -5.25 -1.93 -21.34
CA GLY A 94 -6.25 -1.72 -22.38
C GLY A 94 -6.16 -0.48 -23.25
N SER A 95 -5.14 0.38 -23.15
CA SER A 95 -5.00 1.53 -24.06
C SER A 95 -3.62 1.56 -24.74
N GLU A 96 -3.41 0.62 -25.67
CA GLU A 96 -2.54 0.85 -26.83
C GLU A 96 -3.41 1.44 -27.95
N ALA A 97 -3.03 2.64 -28.43
CA ALA A 97 -3.44 3.17 -29.73
C ALA A 97 -2.28 3.95 -30.34
#